data_AF-A0A7X6L4J6-F1
#
_entry.id   AF-A0A7X6L4J6-F1
#
_cell.length_a   1.000
_cell.length_b   1.000
_cell.length_c   1.000
_cell.angle_alpha   90.00
_cell.angle_beta   90.00
_cell.angle_gamma   90.00
#
_symmetry.space_group_name_H-M   'P 1'
#
loop_
_entity.id
_entity.type
_entity.pdbx_description
1 polymer ?
#
loop_
_entity_poly.entity_id
_entity_poly.type
_entity_poly.pdbx_seq_one_letter_code
_entity_poly.pdbx_strand_id
1 'polypeptide(L)'
;MDDSSLVWDDGALVTIDQRGLPHEVRELRLSTVDQVIDALEALAIRGAPAIGIAGAFGVVIATAAHTVDGVVDEAAVQAEADRIAAARPTAVNLAWAVRRVRTKVGHGAGAVLAETLDMLAEDGRVNRAAATHAADLVQRLCADRPLRVLTHCNTGRLATSAFGTAIGTLRVLAERGAIEQVLVDETRPLLQGARLTTWELAEAGIPHRLTIDSAAAWAMATGQVDCVLVGADRVTANGDVANKIGTYGLALAARHHGIPFVVVAPESTRDLSMATGREIVVEERAAAEVTGFGGVATAPEHTEVFNPAFDVTPGELVTAVVTENGVVHRGDSSHGDATTSTTPELGSDQSHGAAIADIARELYRRGWMPGTAGNISVRTGATALVTGSGLSKGELTERDMVTVRIADSAPVADHGRKPSAETTIHTAVYRTRPAQAVVHIHPPFATALATRSGSPGTLATLRITDYELIKGLGGGDPAVAEIPVFPNWPEVPRIGADIERYLLDHPGALPVLVIAGHGITAWGDDLAQARDRAECLEALCELVSRTGSPAAFAPRDDFLEIGPT
;
A
#
# COMPACT_ATOMS: atom_id res chain seq x y z
N MET A 1 -29.25 14.91 -4.03
CA MET A 1 -28.69 15.49 -5.26
C MET A 1 -28.09 14.35 -6.03
N ASP A 2 -28.31 14.31 -7.34
CA ASP A 2 -27.65 13.33 -8.19
C ASP A 2 -26.14 13.49 -7.99
N ASP A 3 -25.42 12.40 -7.67
CA ASP A 3 -24.03 12.43 -7.18
C ASP A 3 -23.01 12.81 -8.29
N SER A 4 -23.52 13.20 -9.47
CA SER A 4 -22.77 13.47 -10.70
C SER A 4 -22.49 14.96 -10.91
N SER A 5 -21.30 15.29 -11.40
CA SER A 5 -20.92 16.63 -11.87
C SER A 5 -21.19 16.85 -13.36
N LEU A 6 -21.59 15.79 -14.07
CA LEU A 6 -21.89 15.78 -15.50
C LEU A 6 -23.28 15.16 -15.72
N VAL A 7 -24.19 15.91 -16.33
CA VAL A 7 -25.55 15.46 -16.60
C VAL A 7 -25.84 15.62 -18.08
N TRP A 8 -26.47 14.63 -18.68
CA TRP A 8 -27.02 14.77 -20.02
C TRP A 8 -28.48 15.21 -19.91
N ASP A 9 -28.80 16.36 -20.50
CA ASP A 9 -30.14 16.92 -20.46
C ASP A 9 -30.51 17.53 -21.81
N ASP A 10 -31.60 17.06 -22.41
CA ASP A 10 -32.19 17.52 -23.66
C ASP A 10 -31.14 17.94 -24.73
N GLY A 11 -30.30 16.98 -25.12
CA GLY A 11 -29.31 17.15 -26.19
C GLY A 11 -28.05 17.93 -25.81
N ALA A 12 -27.87 18.28 -24.53
CA ALA A 12 -26.73 19.04 -24.05
C ALA A 12 -26.03 18.37 -22.85
N LEU A 13 -24.73 18.61 -22.73
CA LEU A 13 -23.97 18.36 -21.51
C LEU A 13 -24.18 19.52 -20.53
N VAL A 14 -24.69 19.21 -19.35
CA VAL A 14 -24.87 20.13 -18.24
C VAL A 14 -23.83 19.85 -17.15
N THR A 15 -23.14 20.89 -16.69
CA THR A 15 -22.10 20.79 -15.66
C THR A 15 -21.92 22.11 -14.90
N ILE A 16 -21.17 22.10 -13.80
CA ILE A 16 -20.84 23.30 -13.03
C ILE A 16 -19.58 23.94 -13.61
N ASP A 17 -19.59 25.27 -13.80
CA ASP A 17 -18.40 26.05 -14.14
C ASP A 17 -17.45 26.11 -12.93
N GLN A 18 -16.44 25.23 -12.91
CA GLN A 18 -15.47 25.17 -11.81
C GLN A 18 -14.61 26.45 -11.67
N ARG A 19 -14.65 27.38 -12.63
CA ARG A 19 -13.93 28.67 -12.54
C ARG A 19 -14.66 29.64 -11.62
N GLY A 20 -16.00 29.57 -11.56
CA GLY A 20 -16.83 30.41 -10.70
C GLY A 20 -16.75 30.05 -9.22
N LEU A 21 -16.45 28.77 -8.92
CA LEU A 21 -16.33 28.29 -7.55
C LEU A 21 -15.12 28.92 -6.81
N PRO A 22 -15.25 29.22 -5.50
CA PRO A 22 -16.41 28.96 -4.64
C PRO A 22 -17.44 30.11 -4.61
N HIS A 23 -17.22 31.19 -5.37
CA HIS A 23 -18.02 32.42 -5.26
C HIS A 23 -19.38 32.32 -5.94
N GLU A 24 -19.46 31.63 -7.06
CA GLU A 24 -20.67 31.48 -7.86
C GLU A 24 -20.82 30.03 -8.33
N VAL A 25 -21.99 29.43 -8.04
CA VAL A 25 -22.39 28.15 -8.64
C VAL A 25 -23.10 28.46 -9.94
N ARG A 26 -22.34 28.50 -11.03
CA ARG A 26 -22.85 28.71 -12.38
C ARG A 26 -22.96 27.39 -13.13
N GLU A 27 -24.12 27.13 -13.70
CA GLU A 27 -24.34 26.00 -14.59
C GLU A 27 -23.88 26.35 -16.03
N LEU A 28 -23.23 25.39 -16.68
CA LEU A 28 -22.90 25.42 -18.10
C LEU A 28 -23.75 24.38 -18.82
N ARG A 29 -24.44 24.83 -19.87
CA ARG A 29 -25.15 23.98 -20.81
C ARG A 29 -24.40 24.02 -22.16
N LEU A 30 -23.77 22.90 -22.51
CA LEU A 30 -22.89 22.77 -23.67
C LEU A 30 -23.61 21.92 -24.73
N SER A 31 -23.89 22.56 -25.86
CA SER A 31 -24.71 22.01 -26.96
C SER A 31 -23.95 21.92 -28.29
N THR A 32 -22.71 22.40 -28.33
CA THR A 32 -21.83 22.30 -29.51
C THR A 32 -20.47 21.74 -29.11
N VAL A 33 -19.76 21.16 -30.10
CA VAL A 33 -18.40 20.65 -29.88
C VAL A 33 -17.44 21.76 -29.44
N ASP A 34 -17.54 22.94 -30.07
CA ASP A 34 -16.71 24.11 -29.71
C ASP A 34 -16.92 24.50 -28.24
N GLN A 35 -18.17 24.51 -27.75
CA GLN A 35 -18.47 24.81 -26.35
C GLN A 35 -17.84 23.79 -25.39
N VAL A 36 -17.81 22.50 -25.76
CA VAL A 36 -17.15 21.46 -24.96
C VAL A 36 -15.64 21.70 -24.95
N ILE A 37 -15.02 21.92 -26.10
CA ILE A 37 -13.57 22.19 -26.22
C ILE A 37 -13.18 23.42 -25.39
N ASP A 38 -13.91 24.53 -25.53
CA ASP A 38 -13.68 25.76 -24.78
C ASP A 38 -13.77 25.52 -23.26
N ALA A 39 -14.76 24.73 -22.82
CA ALA A 39 -14.94 24.39 -21.41
C ALA A 39 -13.78 23.51 -20.86
N LEU A 40 -13.23 22.61 -21.69
CA LEU A 40 -12.07 21.79 -21.34
C LEU A 40 -10.80 22.66 -21.24
N GLU A 41 -10.50 23.46 -22.27
CA GLU A 41 -9.30 24.29 -22.37
C GLU A 41 -9.26 25.41 -21.33
N ALA A 42 -10.38 26.10 -21.12
CA ALA A 42 -10.49 27.15 -20.11
C ALA A 42 -10.55 26.58 -18.67
N LEU A 43 -10.49 25.25 -18.53
CA LEU A 43 -10.54 24.53 -17.26
C LEU A 43 -11.83 24.81 -16.49
N ALA A 44 -12.96 24.94 -17.19
CA ALA A 44 -14.30 24.95 -16.59
C ALA A 44 -14.70 23.54 -16.14
N ILE A 45 -14.21 22.51 -16.83
CA ILE A 45 -14.29 21.10 -16.43
C ILE A 45 -12.86 20.61 -16.15
N ARG A 46 -12.63 20.03 -14.97
CA ARG A 46 -11.29 19.56 -14.54
C ARG A 46 -11.38 18.18 -13.91
N GLY A 47 -10.22 17.53 -13.84
CA GLY A 47 -10.07 16.18 -13.31
C GLY A 47 -10.17 15.12 -14.41
N ALA A 48 -9.29 14.12 -14.34
CA ALA A 48 -8.99 13.28 -15.49
C ALA A 48 -10.21 12.46 -15.98
N PRO A 49 -10.99 11.79 -15.10
CA PRO A 49 -12.22 11.15 -15.53
C PRO A 49 -13.27 12.13 -16.08
N ALA A 50 -13.39 13.33 -15.49
CA ALA A 50 -14.46 14.29 -15.83
C ALA A 50 -14.28 14.81 -17.25
N ILE A 51 -13.03 15.17 -17.56
CA ILE A 51 -12.62 15.61 -18.89
C ILE A 51 -12.88 14.50 -19.91
N GLY A 52 -12.58 13.24 -19.57
CA GLY A 52 -12.86 12.08 -20.42
C GLY A 52 -14.32 11.96 -20.79
N ILE A 53 -15.20 11.96 -19.79
CA ILE A 53 -16.64 11.79 -20.00
C ILE A 53 -17.26 13.02 -20.68
N ALA A 54 -16.81 14.23 -20.35
CA ALA A 54 -17.20 15.43 -21.08
C ALA A 54 -16.82 15.36 -22.56
N GLY A 55 -15.63 14.85 -22.88
CA GLY A 55 -15.22 14.59 -24.26
C GLY A 55 -16.10 13.55 -24.96
N ALA A 56 -16.50 12.49 -24.26
CA ALA A 56 -17.43 11.50 -24.78
C ALA A 56 -18.82 12.09 -25.10
N PHE A 57 -19.35 12.95 -24.21
CA PHE A 57 -20.55 13.73 -24.52
C PHE A 57 -20.37 14.69 -25.71
N GLY A 58 -19.17 15.28 -25.88
CA GLY A 58 -18.82 16.03 -27.08
C GLY A 58 -18.97 15.20 -28.36
N VAL A 59 -18.61 13.91 -28.34
CA VAL A 59 -18.83 12.99 -29.48
C VAL A 59 -20.32 12.70 -29.69
N VAL A 60 -21.14 12.64 -28.63
CA VAL A 60 -22.61 12.54 -28.76
C VAL A 60 -23.16 13.75 -29.51
N ILE A 61 -22.74 14.96 -29.11
CA ILE A 61 -23.13 16.23 -29.75
C ILE A 61 -22.69 16.25 -31.22
N ALA A 62 -21.44 15.88 -31.51
CA ALA A 62 -20.94 15.79 -32.88
C ALA A 62 -21.74 14.80 -33.72
N THR A 63 -22.01 13.61 -33.19
CA THR A 63 -22.77 12.58 -33.90
C THR A 63 -24.18 13.06 -34.22
N ALA A 64 -24.85 13.73 -33.27
CA ALA A 64 -26.17 14.29 -33.51
C ALA A 64 -26.14 15.40 -34.57
N ALA A 65 -25.17 16.32 -34.51
CA ALA A 65 -25.02 17.43 -35.45
C ALA A 65 -24.71 16.99 -36.89
N HIS A 66 -24.02 15.86 -37.05
CA HIS A 66 -23.64 15.29 -38.35
C HIS A 66 -24.52 14.10 -38.77
N THR A 67 -25.73 13.99 -38.22
CA THR A 67 -26.74 13.02 -38.69
C THR A 67 -27.80 13.71 -39.52
N VAL A 68 -27.99 13.28 -40.77
CA VAL A 68 -29.03 13.79 -41.68
C VAL A 68 -29.89 12.61 -42.13
N ASP A 69 -31.22 12.72 -41.98
CA ASP A 69 -32.19 11.67 -42.34
C ASP A 69 -31.85 10.29 -41.73
N GLY A 70 -31.29 10.29 -40.51
CA GLY A 70 -30.89 9.09 -39.77
C GLY A 70 -29.56 8.47 -40.22
N VAL A 71 -28.84 9.10 -41.17
CA VAL A 71 -27.53 8.67 -41.65
C VAL A 71 -26.45 9.56 -41.06
N VAL A 72 -25.47 8.96 -40.40
CA VAL A 72 -24.33 9.65 -39.79
C VAL A 72 -23.24 9.89 -40.84
N ASP A 73 -22.76 11.12 -40.97
CA ASP A 73 -21.49 11.41 -41.65
C ASP A 73 -20.34 11.04 -40.71
N GLU A 74 -19.93 9.77 -40.75
CA GLU A 74 -18.88 9.25 -39.87
C GLU A 74 -17.56 10.02 -40.04
N ALA A 75 -17.22 10.47 -41.25
CA ALA A 75 -15.97 11.18 -41.50
C ALA A 75 -15.94 12.54 -40.78
N ALA A 76 -17.04 13.29 -40.84
CA ALA A 76 -17.18 14.55 -40.09
C ALA A 76 -17.12 14.32 -38.57
N VAL A 77 -17.81 13.29 -38.07
CA VAL A 77 -17.78 12.95 -36.63
C VAL A 77 -16.38 12.54 -36.17
N GLN A 78 -15.64 11.77 -36.96
CA GLN A 78 -14.26 11.40 -36.61
C GLN A 78 -13.35 12.64 -36.53
N ALA A 79 -13.51 13.61 -37.44
CA ALA A 79 -12.76 14.86 -37.39
C ALA A 79 -13.07 15.69 -36.12
N GLU A 80 -14.34 15.80 -35.72
CA GLU A 80 -14.71 16.45 -34.46
C GLU A 80 -14.19 15.69 -33.24
N ALA A 81 -14.25 14.37 -33.26
CA ALA A 81 -13.68 13.55 -32.20
C ALA A 81 -12.15 13.72 -32.08
N ASP A 82 -11.43 13.96 -33.19
CA ASP A 82 -10.00 14.27 -33.18
C ASP A 82 -9.75 15.63 -32.53
N ARG A 83 -10.56 16.64 -32.86
CA ARG A 83 -10.50 17.97 -32.22
C ARG A 83 -10.73 17.89 -30.72
N ILE A 84 -11.76 17.15 -30.28
CA ILE A 84 -12.06 16.95 -28.85
C ILE A 84 -10.88 16.26 -28.14
N ALA A 85 -10.34 15.19 -28.71
CA ALA A 85 -9.21 14.46 -28.11
C ALA A 85 -7.94 15.32 -27.99
N ALA A 86 -7.76 16.28 -28.91
CA ALA A 86 -6.62 17.18 -28.94
C ALA A 86 -6.76 18.42 -28.03
N ALA A 87 -7.96 18.70 -27.49
CA ALA A 87 -8.20 19.90 -26.68
C ALA A 87 -7.27 20.01 -25.46
N ARG A 88 -6.88 18.86 -24.87
CA ARG A 88 -5.91 18.81 -23.76
C ARG A 88 -4.96 17.62 -23.92
N PRO A 89 -3.86 17.78 -24.69
CA PRO A 89 -3.00 16.66 -25.09
C PRO A 89 -2.35 15.87 -23.94
N THR A 90 -2.21 16.49 -22.77
CA THR A 90 -1.67 15.86 -21.56
C THR A 90 -2.71 15.02 -20.80
N ALA A 91 -4.00 15.18 -21.08
CA ALA A 91 -5.08 14.44 -20.44
C ALA A 91 -5.37 13.12 -21.16
N VAL A 92 -4.64 12.06 -20.81
CA VAL A 92 -4.76 10.73 -21.45
C VAL A 92 -6.19 10.17 -21.39
N ASN A 93 -6.92 10.44 -20.30
CA ASN A 93 -8.32 10.02 -20.13
C ASN A 93 -9.26 10.64 -21.18
N LEU A 94 -8.96 11.83 -21.70
CA LEU A 94 -9.73 12.47 -22.77
C LEU A 94 -9.68 11.63 -24.05
N ALA A 95 -8.46 11.37 -24.53
CA ALA A 95 -8.24 10.59 -25.73
C ALA A 95 -8.75 9.15 -25.58
N TRP A 96 -8.61 8.55 -24.41
CA TRP A 96 -9.15 7.21 -24.12
C TRP A 96 -10.68 7.17 -24.21
N ALA A 97 -11.37 8.09 -23.54
CA ALA A 97 -12.83 8.12 -23.48
C ALA A 97 -13.43 8.38 -24.87
N VAL A 98 -12.87 9.34 -25.60
CA VAL A 98 -13.25 9.63 -26.98
C VAL A 98 -13.08 8.39 -27.86
N ARG A 99 -11.95 7.68 -27.75
CA ARG A 99 -11.69 6.45 -28.52
C ARG A 99 -12.70 5.34 -28.24
N ARG A 100 -13.12 5.19 -26.98
CA ARG A 100 -14.12 4.19 -26.58
C ARG A 100 -15.46 4.43 -27.28
N VAL A 101 -15.98 5.66 -27.21
CA VAL A 101 -17.29 5.99 -27.79
C VAL A 101 -17.27 6.12 -29.32
N ARG A 102 -16.11 6.42 -29.93
CA ARG A 102 -15.95 6.41 -31.41
C ARG A 102 -16.41 5.11 -32.05
N THR A 103 -16.23 3.99 -31.37
CA THR A 103 -16.63 2.66 -31.87
C THR A 103 -18.15 2.53 -32.05
N LYS A 104 -18.93 3.44 -31.46
CA LYS A 104 -20.40 3.45 -31.52
C LYS A 104 -20.96 4.43 -32.55
N VAL A 105 -20.13 5.29 -33.15
CA VAL A 105 -20.57 6.38 -34.04
C VAL A 105 -21.44 5.89 -35.20
N GLY A 106 -21.05 4.80 -35.88
CA GLY A 106 -21.83 4.22 -36.98
C GLY A 106 -23.21 3.69 -36.58
N HIS A 107 -23.50 3.59 -35.29
CA HIS A 107 -24.82 3.20 -34.75
C HIS A 107 -25.68 4.41 -34.32
N GLY A 108 -25.22 5.64 -34.59
CA GLY A 108 -25.94 6.88 -34.31
C GLY A 108 -25.76 7.44 -32.90
N ALA A 109 -26.19 8.68 -32.71
CA ALA A 109 -25.97 9.45 -31.47
C ALA A 109 -26.54 8.78 -30.21
N GLY A 110 -27.66 8.06 -30.34
CA GLY A 110 -28.26 7.31 -29.22
C GLY A 110 -27.35 6.19 -28.69
N ALA A 111 -26.63 5.49 -29.57
CA ALA A 111 -25.69 4.44 -29.16
C ALA A 111 -24.42 5.03 -28.52
N VAL A 112 -23.93 6.15 -29.04
CA VAL A 112 -22.82 6.90 -28.44
C VAL A 112 -23.21 7.42 -27.05
N LEU A 113 -24.43 7.94 -26.91
CA LEU A 113 -24.97 8.41 -25.63
C LEU A 113 -25.08 7.26 -24.62
N ALA A 114 -25.63 6.11 -25.03
CA ALA A 114 -25.74 4.95 -24.15
C ALA A 114 -24.36 4.51 -23.62
N GLU A 115 -23.35 4.39 -24.48
CA GLU A 115 -21.98 4.07 -24.05
C GLU A 115 -21.39 5.16 -23.14
N THR A 116 -21.69 6.43 -23.40
CA THR A 116 -21.22 7.55 -22.56
C THR A 116 -21.85 7.52 -21.17
N LEU A 117 -23.14 7.23 -21.08
CA LEU A 117 -23.85 7.08 -19.80
C LEU A 117 -23.38 5.82 -19.05
N ASP A 118 -23.09 4.73 -19.77
CA ASP A 118 -22.50 3.53 -19.19
C ASP A 118 -21.11 3.83 -18.60
N MET A 119 -20.28 4.62 -19.29
CA MET A 119 -18.98 5.08 -18.76
C MET A 119 -19.14 5.94 -17.50
N LEU A 120 -20.14 6.83 -17.45
CA LEU A 120 -20.45 7.64 -16.27
C LEU A 120 -20.89 6.78 -15.08
N ALA A 121 -21.77 5.82 -15.32
CA ALA A 121 -22.21 4.87 -14.29
C ALA A 121 -21.06 3.98 -13.81
N GLU A 122 -20.19 3.54 -14.73
CA GLU A 122 -18.99 2.75 -14.43
C GLU A 122 -18.02 3.52 -13.52
N ASP A 123 -17.69 4.78 -13.85
CA ASP A 123 -16.82 5.63 -13.04
C ASP A 123 -17.38 5.82 -11.62
N GLY A 124 -18.69 6.10 -11.49
CA GLY A 124 -19.34 6.21 -10.19
C GLY A 124 -19.25 4.93 -9.34
N ARG A 125 -19.45 3.75 -9.96
CA ARG A 125 -19.34 2.45 -9.28
C ARG A 125 -17.90 2.16 -8.84
N VAL A 126 -16.93 2.38 -9.75
CA VAL A 126 -15.50 2.15 -9.50
C VAL A 126 -15.00 3.05 -8.37
N ASN A 127 -15.29 4.35 -8.45
CA ASN A 127 -14.86 5.31 -7.43
C ASN A 127 -15.47 5.00 -6.06
N ARG A 128 -16.75 4.61 -6.00
CA ARG A 128 -17.38 4.19 -4.75
C ARG A 128 -16.74 2.94 -4.15
N ALA A 129 -16.41 1.95 -4.98
CA ALA A 129 -15.73 0.74 -4.51
C ALA A 129 -14.32 1.05 -3.96
N ALA A 130 -13.50 1.79 -4.71
CA ALA A 130 -12.17 2.22 -4.28
C ALA A 130 -12.24 3.03 -2.97
N ALA A 131 -13.17 3.98 -2.89
CA ALA A 131 -13.38 4.80 -1.71
C ALA A 131 -13.79 3.97 -0.48
N THR A 132 -14.65 2.97 -0.67
CA THR A 132 -15.08 2.06 0.39
C THR A 132 -13.92 1.21 0.90
N HIS A 133 -13.13 0.62 0.01
CA HIS A 133 -11.94 -0.15 0.37
C HIS A 133 -10.89 0.69 1.10
N ALA A 134 -10.71 1.94 0.68
CA ALA A 134 -9.82 2.87 1.33
C ALA A 134 -10.33 3.24 2.73
N ALA A 135 -11.63 3.48 2.90
CA ALA A 135 -12.23 3.75 4.21
C ALA A 135 -12.04 2.55 5.16
N ASP A 136 -12.27 1.33 4.67
CA ASP A 136 -12.05 0.10 5.44
C ASP A 136 -10.58 -0.05 5.84
N LEU A 137 -9.64 0.30 4.95
CA LEU A 137 -8.22 0.27 5.26
C LEU A 137 -7.85 1.32 6.30
N VAL A 138 -8.31 2.57 6.14
CA VAL A 138 -8.02 3.68 7.06
C VAL A 138 -8.49 3.34 8.47
N GLN A 139 -9.70 2.78 8.63
CA GLN A 139 -10.21 2.36 9.94
C GLN A 139 -9.41 1.20 10.56
N ARG A 140 -8.75 0.35 9.75
CA ARG A 140 -7.83 -0.67 10.27
C ARG A 140 -6.45 -0.13 10.62
N LEU A 141 -6.00 0.92 9.94
CA LEU A 141 -4.67 1.51 10.13
C LEU A 141 -4.62 2.53 11.27
N CYS A 142 -5.74 3.16 11.58
CA CYS A 142 -5.84 4.23 12.57
C CYS A 142 -6.52 3.75 13.85
N ALA A 143 -6.37 4.53 14.93
CA ALA A 143 -7.06 4.28 16.18
C ALA A 143 -8.59 4.28 16.01
N ASP A 144 -9.28 3.46 16.81
CA ASP A 144 -10.75 3.36 16.81
C ASP A 144 -11.40 4.58 17.50
N ARG A 145 -11.35 5.72 16.82
CA ARG A 145 -12.01 6.97 17.17
C ARG A 145 -12.28 7.79 15.90
N PRO A 146 -13.14 8.83 15.97
CA PRO A 146 -13.22 9.82 14.90
C PRO A 146 -11.84 10.38 14.53
N LEU A 147 -11.55 10.40 13.23
CA LEU A 147 -10.22 10.66 12.69
C LEU A 147 -10.08 12.10 12.22
N ARG A 148 -8.86 12.61 12.35
CA ARG A 148 -8.44 13.89 11.77
C ARG A 148 -7.67 13.58 10.50
N VAL A 149 -8.27 13.84 9.34
CA VAL A 149 -7.72 13.41 8.06
C VAL A 149 -7.18 14.61 7.30
N LEU A 150 -5.99 14.52 6.72
CA LEU A 150 -5.47 15.53 5.80
C LEU A 150 -5.69 15.09 4.36
N THR A 151 -6.10 16.02 3.50
CA THR A 151 -6.19 15.77 2.05
C THR A 151 -5.61 16.94 1.24
N HIS A 152 -5.30 16.65 -0.03
CA HIS A 152 -4.59 17.55 -0.93
C HIS A 152 -5.23 17.55 -2.32
N CYS A 153 -5.24 18.70 -2.99
CA CYS A 153 -5.95 18.94 -4.25
C CYS A 153 -7.47 18.73 -4.14
N ASN A 154 -8.13 18.47 -5.26
CA ASN A 154 -9.53 18.10 -5.36
C ASN A 154 -9.67 16.75 -6.08
N THR A 155 -10.34 15.81 -5.41
CA THR A 155 -10.51 14.41 -5.84
C THR A 155 -11.96 13.96 -5.63
N GLY A 156 -12.87 14.93 -5.60
CA GLY A 156 -14.31 14.72 -5.39
C GLY A 156 -15.03 14.48 -6.70
N ARG A 157 -16.35 14.64 -6.69
CA ARG A 157 -17.17 14.41 -7.89
C ARG A 157 -16.86 15.43 -8.99
N LEU A 158 -16.34 16.61 -8.61
CA LEU A 158 -15.90 17.63 -9.56
C LEU A 158 -14.64 17.21 -10.34
N ALA A 159 -13.83 16.30 -9.80
CA ALA A 159 -12.60 15.82 -10.45
C ALA A 159 -12.75 14.44 -11.10
N THR A 160 -13.73 13.64 -10.71
CA THR A 160 -14.01 12.34 -11.35
C THR A 160 -15.19 12.48 -12.30
N SER A 161 -16.40 12.12 -11.90
CA SER A 161 -17.62 12.41 -12.64
C SER A 161 -18.80 12.17 -11.72
N ALA A 162 -18.63 11.18 -10.83
CA ALA A 162 -19.44 10.98 -9.65
C ALA A 162 -18.58 10.55 -8.46
N PHE A 163 -19.10 10.80 -7.27
CA PHE A 163 -18.60 10.36 -5.95
C PHE A 163 -17.21 10.90 -5.52
N GLY A 164 -16.16 10.66 -6.31
CA GLY A 164 -14.77 11.00 -6.04
C GLY A 164 -13.93 9.82 -5.52
N THR A 165 -12.62 10.00 -5.45
CA THR A 165 -11.67 9.02 -4.90
C THR A 165 -11.36 9.33 -3.43
N ALA A 166 -10.35 10.14 -3.12
CA ALA A 166 -10.00 10.45 -1.72
C ALA A 166 -11.09 11.25 -1.01
N ILE A 167 -11.74 12.22 -1.67
CA ILE A 167 -12.95 12.87 -1.13
C ILE A 167 -14.11 11.87 -1.04
N GLY A 168 -14.23 10.92 -1.97
CA GLY A 168 -15.18 9.82 -1.85
C GLY A 168 -14.96 8.99 -0.59
N THR A 169 -13.70 8.68 -0.26
CA THR A 169 -13.32 8.01 0.99
C THR A 169 -13.71 8.83 2.22
N LEU A 170 -13.48 10.16 2.19
CA LEU A 170 -13.91 11.06 3.26
C LEU A 170 -15.44 11.03 3.45
N ARG A 171 -16.22 10.97 2.36
CA ARG A 171 -17.68 10.82 2.43
C ARG A 171 -18.07 9.50 3.10
N VAL A 172 -17.47 8.39 2.69
CA VAL A 172 -17.72 7.07 3.31
C VAL A 172 -17.36 7.07 4.79
N LEU A 173 -16.22 7.65 5.17
CA LEU A 173 -15.82 7.77 6.58
C LEU A 173 -16.78 8.67 7.38
N ALA A 174 -17.24 9.78 6.80
CA ALA A 174 -18.20 10.69 7.43
C ALA A 174 -19.57 10.02 7.64
N GLU A 175 -20.07 9.27 6.64
CA GLU A 175 -21.29 8.46 6.74
C GLU A 175 -21.20 7.43 7.89
N ARG A 176 -20.00 6.93 8.18
CA ARG A 176 -19.71 6.02 9.30
C ARG A 176 -19.51 6.73 10.65
N GLY A 177 -19.57 8.06 10.70
CA GLY A 177 -19.25 8.84 11.91
C GLY A 177 -17.77 8.77 12.31
N ALA A 178 -16.88 8.40 11.38
CA ALA A 178 -15.46 8.17 11.62
C ALA A 178 -14.57 9.41 11.33
N ILE A 179 -15.16 10.57 11.05
CA ILE A 179 -14.43 11.83 10.82
C ILE A 179 -14.68 12.78 11.99
N GLU A 180 -13.61 13.18 12.66
CA GLU A 180 -13.61 14.33 13.58
C GLU A 180 -13.50 15.63 12.76
N GLN A 181 -12.54 15.68 11.84
CA GLN A 181 -12.27 16.86 11.02
C GLN A 181 -11.41 16.50 9.80
N VAL A 182 -11.63 17.19 8.68
CA VAL A 182 -10.73 17.15 7.52
C VAL A 182 -9.89 18.43 7.46
N LEU A 183 -8.58 18.30 7.45
CA LEU A 183 -7.67 19.39 7.12
C LEU A 183 -7.41 19.38 5.60
N VAL A 184 -7.71 20.49 4.94
CA VAL A 184 -7.60 20.62 3.48
C VAL A 184 -6.46 21.56 3.16
N ASP A 185 -5.46 21.08 2.44
CA ASP A 185 -4.41 21.93 1.89
C ASP A 185 -4.96 22.84 0.81
N GLU A 186 -4.57 24.11 0.76
CA GLU A 186 -5.07 25.07 -0.23
C GLU A 186 -4.75 24.63 -1.67
N THR A 187 -3.61 23.96 -1.87
CA THR A 187 -3.09 23.44 -3.13
C THR A 187 -2.72 24.54 -4.13
N ARG A 188 -1.65 25.27 -3.86
CA ARG A 188 -1.11 26.25 -4.82
C ARG A 188 -0.59 25.55 -6.10
N PRO A 189 -0.55 26.27 -7.25
CA PRO A 189 -0.99 27.65 -7.43
C PRO A 189 -2.49 27.82 -7.68
N LEU A 190 -3.19 26.78 -8.14
CA LEU A 190 -4.58 26.90 -8.65
C LEU A 190 -5.66 26.85 -7.56
N LEU A 191 -5.25 26.59 -6.31
CA LEU A 191 -6.08 26.60 -5.13
C LEU A 191 -7.24 25.59 -5.18
N GLN A 192 -7.01 24.40 -5.74
CA GLN A 192 -8.06 23.39 -5.88
C GLN A 192 -8.63 22.96 -4.53
N GLY A 193 -7.78 22.79 -3.52
CA GLY A 193 -8.25 22.43 -2.20
C GLY A 193 -9.08 23.56 -1.57
N ALA A 194 -8.58 24.79 -1.62
CA ALA A 194 -9.28 25.96 -1.07
C ALA A 194 -10.59 26.31 -1.79
N ARG A 195 -10.68 26.09 -3.11
CA ARG A 195 -11.82 26.50 -3.93
C ARG A 195 -12.85 25.41 -4.17
N LEU A 196 -12.40 24.17 -4.37
CA LEU A 196 -13.25 23.06 -4.81
C LEU A 196 -13.46 22.04 -3.70
N THR A 197 -12.40 21.61 -3.01
CA THR A 197 -12.51 20.61 -1.94
C THR A 197 -13.28 21.12 -0.74
N THR A 198 -12.95 22.31 -0.23
CA THR A 198 -13.73 22.93 0.86
C THR A 198 -15.20 23.13 0.47
N TRP A 199 -15.47 23.50 -0.78
CA TRP A 199 -16.83 23.67 -1.29
C TRP A 199 -17.60 22.34 -1.30
N GLU A 200 -16.99 21.26 -1.82
CA GLU A 200 -17.62 19.92 -1.81
C GLU A 200 -17.82 19.38 -0.39
N LEU A 201 -16.86 19.59 0.52
CA LEU A 201 -16.98 19.15 1.91
C LEU A 201 -18.04 19.96 2.66
N ALA A 202 -18.16 21.26 2.40
CA ALA A 202 -19.20 22.12 2.96
C ALA A 202 -20.60 21.66 2.52
N GLU A 203 -20.78 21.38 1.23
CA GLU A 203 -22.05 20.85 0.70
C GLU A 203 -22.40 19.49 1.32
N ALA A 204 -21.41 18.62 1.50
CA ALA A 204 -21.59 17.30 2.12
C ALA A 204 -21.77 17.37 3.66
N GLY A 205 -21.66 18.54 4.28
CA GLY A 205 -21.73 18.70 5.74
C GLY A 205 -20.58 18.04 6.50
N ILE A 206 -19.44 17.81 5.84
CA ILE A 206 -18.26 17.18 6.46
C ILE A 206 -17.45 18.26 7.19
N PRO A 207 -17.17 18.10 8.51
CA PRO A 207 -16.39 19.07 9.26
C PRO A 207 -14.99 19.23 8.66
N HIS A 208 -14.60 20.46 8.30
CA HIS A 208 -13.31 20.71 7.68
C HIS A 208 -12.72 22.08 8.02
N ARG A 209 -11.40 22.20 7.85
CA ARG A 209 -10.63 23.44 7.96
C ARG A 209 -9.64 23.53 6.81
N LEU A 210 -9.41 24.74 6.32
CA LEU A 210 -8.42 25.05 5.30
C LEU A 210 -7.06 25.34 5.96
N THR A 211 -5.97 24.87 5.35
CA THR A 211 -4.59 25.20 5.71
C THR A 211 -3.80 25.59 4.47
N ILE A 212 -2.73 26.36 4.65
CA ILE A 212 -1.72 26.55 3.60
C ILE A 212 -0.86 25.29 3.48
N ASP A 213 -0.35 25.03 2.27
CA ASP A 213 0.40 23.81 1.96
C ASP A 213 1.63 23.63 2.89
N SER A 214 2.33 24.72 3.20
CA SER A 214 3.54 24.71 4.04
C SER A 214 3.29 24.44 5.52
N ALA A 215 2.04 24.49 5.98
CA ALA A 215 1.67 24.20 7.36
C ALA A 215 1.29 22.73 7.59
N ALA A 216 1.17 21.92 6.53
CA ALA A 216 0.77 20.52 6.64
C ALA A 216 1.70 19.69 7.52
N ALA A 217 3.03 19.83 7.34
CA ALA A 217 4.01 19.14 8.18
C ALA A 217 3.91 19.56 9.66
N TRP A 218 3.64 20.84 9.93
CA TRP A 218 3.41 21.32 11.30
C TRP A 218 2.10 20.78 11.88
N ALA A 219 1.06 20.64 11.08
CA ALA A 219 -0.19 20.01 11.50
C ALA A 219 0.04 18.54 11.90
N MET A 220 0.85 17.81 11.14
CA MET A 220 1.28 16.45 11.50
C MET A 220 2.10 16.44 12.81
N ALA A 221 3.11 17.30 12.92
CA ALA A 221 3.97 17.39 14.11
C ALA A 221 3.21 17.76 15.41
N THR A 222 2.12 18.52 15.29
CA THR A 222 1.27 18.92 16.41
C THR A 222 0.10 17.96 16.65
N GLY A 223 0.12 16.78 16.00
CA GLY A 223 -0.87 15.74 16.15
C GLY A 223 -2.26 16.18 15.73
N GLN A 224 -2.40 16.99 14.68
CA GLN A 224 -3.69 17.37 14.08
C GLN A 224 -4.10 16.46 12.92
N VAL A 225 -3.29 15.45 12.60
CA VAL A 225 -3.49 14.53 11.47
C VAL A 225 -3.23 13.11 11.93
N ASP A 226 -4.19 12.22 11.65
CA ASP A 226 -4.14 10.77 11.93
C ASP A 226 -3.89 9.96 10.65
N CYS A 227 -4.28 10.49 9.50
CA CYS A 227 -4.10 9.86 8.19
C CYS A 227 -4.07 10.92 7.09
N VAL A 228 -3.28 10.69 6.05
CA VAL A 228 -3.29 11.47 4.81
C VAL A 228 -3.99 10.66 3.71
N LEU A 229 -5.00 11.25 3.07
CA LEU A 229 -5.70 10.68 1.92
C LEU A 229 -5.53 11.58 0.70
N VAL A 230 -4.97 11.04 -0.38
CA VAL A 230 -4.79 11.76 -1.65
C VAL A 230 -5.26 10.92 -2.84
N GLY A 231 -5.51 11.58 -3.96
CA GLY A 231 -5.73 10.91 -5.24
C GLY A 231 -4.41 10.59 -5.97
N ALA A 232 -4.52 10.19 -7.23
CA ALA A 232 -3.39 10.07 -8.13
C ALA A 232 -3.78 10.50 -9.55
N ASP A 233 -2.81 11.01 -10.30
CA ASP A 233 -2.92 11.19 -11.75
C ASP A 233 -2.41 9.93 -12.47
N ARG A 234 -1.34 9.33 -11.94
CA ARG A 234 -0.77 8.06 -12.43
C ARG A 234 -0.09 7.29 -11.30
N VAL A 235 -0.20 5.96 -11.34
CA VAL A 235 0.55 5.06 -10.45
C VAL A 235 1.34 4.05 -11.29
N THR A 236 2.65 3.93 -11.09
CA THR A 236 3.52 3.00 -11.84
C THR A 236 3.50 1.59 -11.26
N ALA A 237 4.16 0.63 -11.93
CA ALA A 237 4.20 -0.76 -11.50
C ALA A 237 4.80 -0.98 -10.09
N ASN A 238 5.83 -0.20 -9.73
CA ASN A 238 6.47 -0.23 -8.40
C ASN A 238 5.74 0.60 -7.32
N GLY A 239 4.60 1.21 -7.67
CA GLY A 239 3.81 2.00 -6.74
C GLY A 239 4.24 3.46 -6.60
N ASP A 240 5.14 3.98 -7.45
CA ASP A 240 5.40 5.42 -7.50
C ASP A 240 4.14 6.15 -8.00
N VAL A 241 3.85 7.29 -7.39
CA VAL A 241 2.59 8.02 -7.61
C VAL A 241 2.91 9.41 -8.12
N ALA A 242 2.50 9.70 -9.36
CA ALA A 242 2.40 11.08 -9.83
C ALA A 242 1.06 11.67 -9.38
N ASN A 243 1.14 12.79 -8.67
CA ASN A 243 -0.04 13.53 -8.23
C ASN A 243 0.27 15.04 -8.14
N LYS A 244 -0.73 15.85 -7.82
CA LYS A 244 -0.60 17.31 -7.73
C LYS A 244 0.62 17.71 -6.89
N ILE A 245 1.37 18.70 -7.38
CA ILE A 245 2.54 19.27 -6.70
C ILE A 245 2.22 19.59 -5.24
N GLY A 246 3.05 19.12 -4.33
CA GLY A 246 2.82 19.13 -2.88
C GLY A 246 2.64 17.73 -2.29
N THR A 247 2.18 16.76 -3.09
CA THR A 247 1.93 15.38 -2.64
C THR A 247 3.18 14.70 -2.10
N TYR A 248 4.31 14.84 -2.80
CA TYR A 248 5.59 14.27 -2.35
C TYR A 248 6.04 14.84 -1.00
N GLY A 249 5.90 16.15 -0.81
CA GLY A 249 6.22 16.82 0.45
C GLY A 249 5.37 16.32 1.62
N LEU A 250 4.08 16.07 1.36
CA LEU A 250 3.17 15.46 2.34
C LEU A 250 3.58 14.03 2.70
N ALA A 251 3.95 13.21 1.71
CA ALA A 251 4.36 11.83 1.95
C ALA A 251 5.65 11.75 2.80
N LEU A 252 6.61 12.65 2.55
CA LEU A 252 7.81 12.79 3.39
C LEU A 252 7.47 13.14 4.84
N ALA A 253 6.60 14.13 5.04
CA ALA A 253 6.18 14.56 6.38
C ALA A 253 5.38 13.46 7.10
N ALA A 254 4.46 12.80 6.40
CA ALA A 254 3.66 11.70 6.94
C ALA A 254 4.57 10.55 7.38
N ARG A 255 5.54 10.18 6.54
CA ARG A 255 6.54 9.15 6.87
C ARG A 255 7.34 9.52 8.12
N HIS A 256 7.83 10.75 8.21
CA HIS A 256 8.60 11.23 9.36
C HIS A 256 7.81 11.14 10.68
N HIS A 257 6.49 11.38 10.62
CA HIS A 257 5.62 11.37 11.79
C HIS A 257 4.87 10.05 12.02
N GLY A 258 5.18 8.98 11.27
CA GLY A 258 4.50 7.68 11.41
C GLY A 258 3.02 7.70 11.02
N ILE A 259 2.59 8.67 10.21
CA ILE A 259 1.19 8.84 9.79
C ILE A 259 0.95 8.04 8.49
N PRO A 260 -0.10 7.21 8.42
CA PRO A 260 -0.47 6.51 7.19
C PRO A 260 -0.74 7.47 6.03
N PHE A 261 -0.06 7.24 4.91
CA PHE A 261 -0.24 7.96 3.65
C PHE A 261 -0.91 7.05 2.62
N VAL A 262 -2.19 7.27 2.37
CA VAL A 262 -3.02 6.39 1.54
C VAL A 262 -3.43 7.11 0.26
N VAL A 263 -3.15 6.47 -0.87
CA VAL A 263 -3.48 6.94 -2.20
C VAL A 263 -4.72 6.17 -2.67
N VAL A 264 -5.75 6.90 -3.10
CA VAL A 264 -7.01 6.33 -3.60
C VAL A 264 -7.17 6.69 -5.07
N ALA A 265 -7.13 5.68 -5.93
CA ALA A 265 -7.23 5.86 -7.37
C ALA A 265 -7.84 4.60 -8.01
N PRO A 266 -8.59 4.72 -9.11
CA PRO A 266 -9.09 3.55 -9.82
C PRO A 266 -7.95 2.73 -10.46
N GLU A 267 -8.19 1.45 -10.76
CA GLU A 267 -7.21 0.58 -11.43
C GLU A 267 -6.75 1.17 -12.78
N SER A 268 -7.65 1.89 -13.47
CA SER A 268 -7.36 2.57 -14.73
C SER A 268 -6.32 3.69 -14.61
N THR A 269 -6.04 4.19 -13.40
CA THR A 269 -4.96 5.15 -13.12
C THR A 269 -3.59 4.46 -12.99
N ARG A 270 -3.55 3.12 -12.92
CA ARG A 270 -2.30 2.37 -12.87
C ARG A 270 -1.74 2.14 -14.28
N ASP A 271 -0.51 2.56 -14.48
CA ASP A 271 0.27 2.34 -15.68
C ASP A 271 1.33 1.27 -15.41
N LEU A 272 0.94 0.00 -15.59
CA LEU A 272 1.84 -1.14 -15.40
C LEU A 272 2.93 -1.24 -16.48
N SER A 273 2.86 -0.43 -17.53
CA SER A 273 3.91 -0.37 -18.55
C SER A 273 5.13 0.44 -18.11
N MET A 274 4.93 1.37 -17.16
CA MET A 274 6.00 2.16 -16.55
C MET A 274 6.53 1.45 -15.30
N ALA A 275 7.83 1.12 -15.30
CA ALA A 275 8.43 0.40 -14.19
C ALA A 275 8.59 1.31 -12.96
N THR A 276 8.96 2.58 -13.18
CA THR A 276 9.23 3.54 -12.12
C THR A 276 8.73 4.94 -12.48
N GLY A 277 8.55 5.80 -11.48
CA GLY A 277 8.13 7.18 -11.66
C GLY A 277 9.15 8.07 -12.38
N ARG A 278 10.37 7.59 -12.64
CA ARG A 278 11.41 8.31 -13.41
C ARG A 278 11.03 8.53 -14.87
N GLU A 279 10.11 7.72 -15.38
CA GLU A 279 9.62 7.78 -16.76
C GLU A 279 8.50 8.82 -16.93
N ILE A 280 7.99 9.37 -15.82
CA ILE A 280 6.90 10.34 -15.83
C ILE A 280 7.44 11.72 -16.19
N VAL A 281 6.96 12.26 -17.31
CA VAL A 281 7.23 13.64 -17.71
C VAL A 281 6.30 14.56 -16.92
N VAL A 282 6.88 15.39 -16.05
CA VAL A 282 6.13 16.37 -15.25
C VAL A 282 5.80 17.58 -16.11
N GLU A 283 4.51 17.92 -16.19
CA GLU A 283 4.03 19.13 -16.86
C GLU A 283 4.53 20.38 -16.11
N GLU A 284 5.22 21.28 -16.82
CA GLU A 284 5.51 22.63 -16.32
C GLU A 284 4.52 23.64 -16.92
N ARG A 285 3.95 24.49 -16.08
CA ARG A 285 2.88 25.43 -16.46
C ARG A 285 3.34 26.88 -16.43
N ALA A 286 2.54 27.76 -17.01
CA ALA A 286 2.85 29.17 -17.16
C ALA A 286 3.15 29.85 -15.81
N ALA A 287 4.17 30.72 -15.82
CA ALA A 287 4.61 31.49 -14.64
C ALA A 287 3.48 32.33 -14.00
N ALA A 288 2.53 32.80 -14.82
CA ALA A 288 1.41 33.64 -14.39
C ALA A 288 0.51 32.98 -13.32
N GLU A 289 0.47 31.64 -13.22
CA GLU A 289 -0.28 30.94 -12.17
C GLU A 289 0.34 31.16 -10.78
N VAL A 290 1.66 31.35 -10.74
CA VAL A 290 2.41 31.56 -9.49
C VAL A 290 2.55 33.05 -9.18
N THR A 291 2.89 33.87 -10.19
CA THR A 291 3.15 35.32 -10.01
C THR A 291 1.89 36.15 -9.83
N GLY A 292 0.70 35.56 -9.96
CA GLY A 292 -0.56 36.23 -9.68
C GLY A 292 -1.68 35.27 -9.32
N PHE A 293 -2.75 35.82 -8.77
CA PHE A 293 -3.99 35.11 -8.49
C PHE A 293 -5.19 36.04 -8.70
N GLY A 294 -6.26 35.55 -9.34
CA GLY A 294 -7.47 36.34 -9.56
C GLY A 294 -7.26 37.62 -10.37
N GLY A 295 -6.27 37.64 -11.28
CA GLY A 295 -5.90 38.83 -12.05
C GLY A 295 -5.05 39.85 -11.30
N VAL A 296 -4.66 39.56 -10.05
CA VAL A 296 -3.80 40.42 -9.23
C VAL A 296 -2.41 39.82 -9.14
N ALA A 297 -1.39 40.61 -9.46
CA ALA A 297 0.01 40.20 -9.33
C ALA A 297 0.41 40.08 -7.85
N THR A 298 1.11 39.00 -7.51
CA THR A 298 1.62 38.67 -6.17
C THR A 298 3.14 38.53 -6.14
N ALA A 299 3.80 38.64 -7.30
CA ALA A 299 5.25 38.71 -7.45
C ALA A 299 5.65 39.89 -8.35
N PRO A 300 6.90 40.38 -8.27
CA PRO A 300 7.41 41.40 -9.20
C PRO A 300 7.31 40.96 -10.66
N GLU A 301 7.16 41.93 -11.56
CA GLU A 301 7.13 41.69 -13.00
C GLU A 301 8.42 40.99 -13.47
N HIS A 302 8.29 40.09 -14.46
CA HIS A 302 9.38 39.29 -15.02
C HIS A 302 10.09 38.32 -14.06
N THR A 303 9.54 38.05 -12.87
CA THR A 303 10.05 36.99 -11.99
C THR A 303 10.01 35.65 -12.71
N GLU A 304 11.18 35.00 -12.86
CA GLU A 304 11.27 33.63 -13.37
C GLU A 304 10.66 32.65 -12.36
N VAL A 305 9.95 31.64 -12.86
CA VAL A 305 9.17 30.72 -12.03
C VAL A 305 9.49 29.29 -12.40
N PHE A 306 9.66 28.45 -11.38
CA PHE A 306 9.59 27.01 -11.48
C PHE A 306 8.18 26.55 -11.06
N ASN A 307 7.38 26.06 -12.00
CA ASN A 307 5.97 25.70 -11.77
C ASN A 307 5.62 24.31 -12.32
N PRO A 308 6.16 23.23 -11.71
CA PRO A 308 5.70 21.88 -12.01
C PRO A 308 4.25 21.70 -11.51
N ALA A 309 3.39 21.18 -12.36
CA ALA A 309 1.99 20.92 -12.03
C ALA A 309 1.82 19.67 -11.16
N PHE A 310 2.80 18.78 -11.15
CA PHE A 310 2.78 17.49 -10.46
C PHE A 310 4.15 17.21 -9.83
N ASP A 311 4.18 16.32 -8.86
CA ASP A 311 5.40 15.66 -8.38
C ASP A 311 5.22 14.14 -8.40
N VAL A 312 6.32 13.42 -8.19
CA VAL A 312 6.35 11.96 -8.12
C VAL A 312 6.71 11.56 -6.70
N THR A 313 5.77 10.89 -6.02
CA THR A 313 5.95 10.31 -4.70
C THR A 313 6.44 8.86 -4.83
N PRO A 314 7.65 8.52 -4.33
CA PRO A 314 8.15 7.16 -4.34
C PRO A 314 7.21 6.18 -3.61
N GLY A 315 7.02 4.98 -4.16
CA GLY A 315 6.11 3.97 -3.62
C GLY A 315 6.47 3.52 -2.19
N GLU A 316 7.72 3.67 -1.78
CA GLU A 316 8.19 3.41 -0.41
C GLU A 316 7.64 4.39 0.64
N LEU A 317 7.24 5.60 0.24
CA LEU A 317 6.60 6.58 1.12
C LEU A 317 5.08 6.40 1.21
N VAL A 318 4.51 5.62 0.29
CA VAL A 318 3.07 5.36 0.21
C VAL A 318 2.71 4.16 1.08
N THR A 319 1.94 4.36 2.13
CA THR A 319 1.47 3.25 2.99
C THR A 319 0.63 2.26 2.20
N ALA A 320 -0.26 2.75 1.35
CA ALA A 320 -1.02 1.92 0.43
C ALA A 320 -1.54 2.69 -0.78
N VAL A 321 -1.60 2.00 -1.92
CA VAL A 321 -2.45 2.41 -3.05
C VAL A 321 -3.69 1.52 -3.05
N VAL A 322 -4.87 2.14 -3.08
CA VAL A 322 -6.16 1.46 -3.00
C VAL A 322 -6.98 1.75 -4.24
N THR A 323 -7.46 0.69 -4.88
CA THR A 323 -8.34 0.71 -6.06
C THR A 323 -9.66 0.02 -5.75
N GLU A 324 -10.55 -0.05 -6.73
CA GLU A 324 -11.78 -0.83 -6.67
C GLU A 324 -11.55 -2.34 -6.47
N ASN A 325 -10.32 -2.81 -6.69
CA ASN A 325 -9.91 -4.20 -6.45
C ASN A 325 -9.28 -4.40 -5.07
N GLY A 326 -9.26 -3.36 -4.23
CA GLY A 326 -8.65 -3.37 -2.90
C GLY A 326 -7.24 -2.77 -2.90
N VAL A 327 -6.38 -3.26 -2.00
CA VAL A 327 -5.02 -2.74 -1.86
C VAL A 327 -4.11 -3.39 -2.90
N VAL A 328 -3.54 -2.58 -3.79
CA VAL A 328 -2.70 -3.05 -4.92
C VAL A 328 -1.22 -2.76 -4.74
N HIS A 329 -0.87 -1.88 -3.80
CA HIS A 329 0.50 -1.59 -3.39
C HIS A 329 0.52 -1.33 -1.88
N ARG A 330 1.59 -1.77 -1.21
CA ARG A 330 1.89 -1.44 0.18
C ARG A 330 3.37 -1.10 0.30
N GLY A 331 3.68 0.15 0.65
CA GLY A 331 5.04 0.56 0.98
C GLY A 331 5.50 0.00 2.34
N ASP A 332 6.80 -0.09 2.53
CA ASP A 332 7.40 -0.57 3.79
C ASP A 332 7.09 0.41 4.91
N SER A 333 6.10 0.12 5.76
CA SER A 333 5.78 0.89 6.97
C SER A 333 6.77 0.64 8.11
N SER A 334 8.07 0.69 7.85
CA SER A 334 9.13 0.62 8.85
C SER A 334 9.37 1.99 9.50
N HIS A 335 8.57 2.31 10.53
CA HIS A 335 9.03 2.75 11.87
C HIS A 335 7.96 3.50 12.66
N GLY A 336 7.77 3.06 13.91
CA GLY A 336 7.47 3.95 15.04
C GLY A 336 6.06 3.90 15.61
N ASP A 337 5.62 2.78 16.18
CA ASP A 337 5.23 2.84 17.60
C ASP A 337 5.22 1.46 18.27
N ALA A 338 5.96 1.37 19.36
CA ALA A 338 5.80 0.35 20.36
C ALA A 338 4.68 0.84 21.28
N THR A 339 3.45 0.33 21.13
CA THR A 339 2.51 0.06 22.23
C THR A 339 1.17 -0.46 21.68
N THR A 340 0.57 -1.37 22.45
CA THR A 340 -0.74 -2.01 22.24
C THR A 340 -0.86 -2.95 21.04
N SER A 341 -0.29 -4.14 21.26
CA SER A 341 -0.84 -5.41 20.80
C SER A 341 -2.37 -5.44 21.02
N THR A 342 -3.13 -5.34 19.93
CA THR A 342 -4.46 -5.93 19.83
C THR A 342 -4.41 -6.98 18.75
N THR A 343 -4.31 -8.22 19.20
CA THR A 343 -4.50 -9.47 18.45
C THR A 343 -5.78 -9.40 17.61
N PRO A 344 -5.74 -9.62 16.29
CA PRO A 344 -6.95 -10.00 15.56
C PRO A 344 -7.27 -11.44 15.96
N GLU A 345 -8.44 -11.65 16.55
CA GLU A 345 -9.01 -12.99 16.68
C GLU A 345 -9.13 -13.61 15.28
N LEU A 346 -8.43 -14.74 15.10
CA LEU A 346 -8.41 -15.52 13.87
C LEU A 346 -9.82 -16.04 13.56
N GLY A 347 -10.43 -15.51 12.50
CA GLY A 347 -11.59 -16.10 11.84
C GLY A 347 -11.26 -17.51 11.33
N SER A 348 -12.18 -18.44 11.59
CA SER A 348 -11.98 -19.88 11.61
C SER A 348 -11.99 -20.60 10.24
N ASP A 349 -11.32 -20.09 9.20
CA ASP A 349 -11.38 -20.75 7.88
C ASP A 349 -10.14 -20.61 6.96
N GLN A 350 -8.95 -20.30 7.52
CA GLN A 350 -7.71 -20.29 6.71
C GLN A 350 -7.03 -21.68 6.70
N SER A 351 -6.66 -22.17 5.51
CA SER A 351 -5.90 -23.42 5.37
C SER A 351 -4.49 -23.27 5.99
N HIS A 352 -3.97 -24.33 6.63
CA HIS A 352 -2.59 -24.31 7.17
C HIS A 352 -1.55 -23.94 6.09
N GLY A 353 -1.79 -24.32 4.84
CA GLY A 353 -0.89 -23.99 3.72
C GLY A 353 -0.88 -22.49 3.39
N ALA A 354 -2.05 -21.84 3.42
CA ALA A 354 -2.15 -20.39 3.26
C ALA A 354 -1.44 -19.65 4.41
N ALA A 355 -1.66 -20.08 5.65
CA ALA A 355 -0.98 -19.49 6.81
C ALA A 355 0.56 -19.63 6.73
N ILE A 356 1.07 -20.78 6.30
CA ILE A 356 2.51 -20.99 6.06
C ILE A 356 3.03 -20.04 4.97
N ALA A 357 2.31 -19.90 3.85
CA ALA A 357 2.68 -19.00 2.76
C ALA A 357 2.69 -17.52 3.18
N ASP A 358 1.75 -17.12 4.04
CA ASP A 358 1.68 -15.76 4.57
C ASP A 358 2.88 -15.43 5.46
N ILE A 359 3.23 -16.32 6.39
CA ILE A 359 4.40 -16.17 7.26
C ILE A 359 5.70 -16.21 6.43
N ALA A 360 5.79 -17.08 5.42
CA ALA A 360 6.96 -17.12 4.53
C ALA A 360 7.18 -15.79 3.80
N ARG A 361 6.09 -15.17 3.31
CA ARG A 361 6.14 -13.84 2.65
C ARG A 361 6.48 -12.72 3.61
N GLU A 362 6.02 -12.79 4.86
CA GLU A 362 6.42 -11.85 5.91
C GLU A 362 7.93 -11.93 6.16
N LEU A 363 8.45 -13.13 6.44
CA LEU A 363 9.86 -13.34 6.79
C LEU A 363 10.79 -13.12 5.58
N TYR A 364 10.33 -13.39 4.35
CA TYR A 364 11.04 -13.04 3.12
C TYR A 364 11.24 -11.53 2.99
N ARG A 365 10.19 -10.72 3.21
CA ARG A 365 10.25 -9.25 3.12
C ARG A 365 11.19 -8.64 4.16
N ARG A 366 11.30 -9.26 5.34
CA ARG A 366 12.29 -8.89 6.36
C ARG A 366 13.74 -9.24 5.98
N GLY A 367 13.94 -9.94 4.86
CA GLY A 367 15.24 -10.40 4.41
C GLY A 367 15.74 -11.65 5.13
N TRP A 368 14.87 -12.36 5.87
CA TRP A 368 15.25 -13.50 6.70
C TRP A 368 15.06 -14.86 6.02
N MET A 369 14.43 -14.88 4.85
CA MET A 369 14.29 -16.08 4.01
C MET A 369 14.67 -15.78 2.55
N PRO A 370 15.90 -15.29 2.27
CA PRO A 370 16.27 -14.86 0.93
C PRO A 370 16.25 -16.03 -0.06
N GLY A 371 15.64 -15.80 -1.23
CA GLY A 371 15.52 -16.82 -2.28
C GLY A 371 14.83 -18.08 -1.78
N THR A 372 15.49 -19.24 -1.92
CA THR A 372 14.94 -20.55 -1.52
C THR A 372 15.30 -20.97 -0.09
N ALA A 373 15.96 -20.12 0.68
CA ALA A 373 16.51 -20.44 1.99
C ALA A 373 15.42 -20.51 3.08
N GLY A 374 15.58 -21.43 4.04
CA GLY A 374 14.65 -21.63 5.14
C GLY A 374 13.41 -22.45 4.79
N ASN A 375 12.65 -22.81 5.82
CA ASN A 375 11.39 -23.52 5.67
C ASN A 375 10.49 -23.32 6.89
N ILE A 376 9.20 -23.52 6.67
CA ILE A 376 8.17 -23.40 7.71
C ILE A 376 7.31 -24.65 7.66
N SER A 377 6.82 -25.09 8.82
CA SER A 377 5.88 -26.20 8.89
C SER A 377 4.86 -26.07 10.00
N VAL A 378 3.73 -26.77 9.82
CA VAL A 378 2.67 -26.95 10.80
C VAL A 378 2.37 -28.44 10.97
N ARG A 379 2.24 -28.90 12.22
CA ARG A 379 1.85 -30.26 12.57
C ARG A 379 0.38 -30.50 12.23
N THR A 380 0.10 -31.64 11.61
CA THR A 380 -1.25 -32.15 11.34
C THR A 380 -1.34 -33.60 11.83
N GLY A 381 -1.49 -33.79 13.14
CA GLY A 381 -1.50 -35.11 13.76
C GLY A 381 -0.13 -35.80 13.70
N ALA A 382 -0.05 -36.95 13.03
CA ALA A 382 1.20 -37.72 12.85
C ALA A 382 2.05 -37.24 11.66
N THR A 383 1.55 -36.26 10.90
CA THR A 383 2.22 -35.66 9.75
C THR A 383 2.48 -34.17 10.01
N ALA A 384 3.26 -33.54 9.14
CA ALA A 384 3.43 -32.09 9.11
C ALA A 384 3.33 -31.59 7.66
N LEU A 385 2.69 -30.44 7.49
CA LEU A 385 2.66 -29.70 6.25
C LEU A 385 3.87 -28.76 6.22
N VAL A 386 4.76 -28.89 5.23
CA VAL A 386 6.06 -28.20 5.16
C VAL A 386 6.20 -27.46 3.84
N THR A 387 6.86 -26.30 3.80
CA THR A 387 7.18 -25.62 2.53
C THR A 387 7.99 -26.52 1.58
N GLY A 388 7.63 -26.52 0.30
CA GLY A 388 8.35 -27.22 -0.76
C GLY A 388 9.74 -26.65 -1.04
N SER A 389 10.57 -27.47 -1.69
CA SER A 389 11.94 -27.11 -2.09
C SER A 389 11.99 -26.32 -3.40
N GLY A 390 13.02 -25.49 -3.56
CA GLY A 390 13.40 -24.86 -4.84
C GLY A 390 12.57 -23.65 -5.26
N LEU A 391 11.71 -23.11 -4.39
CA LEU A 391 10.90 -21.92 -4.67
C LEU A 391 11.31 -20.76 -3.77
N SER A 392 11.19 -19.54 -4.31
CA SER A 392 11.36 -18.31 -3.55
C SER A 392 10.34 -18.25 -2.41
N LYS A 393 10.80 -18.04 -1.17
CA LYS A 393 9.90 -18.04 0.01
C LYS A 393 8.90 -16.88 -0.02
N GLY A 394 9.21 -15.82 -0.75
CA GLY A 394 8.31 -14.69 -1.01
C GLY A 394 7.21 -14.97 -2.04
N GLU A 395 7.25 -16.09 -2.76
CA GLU A 395 6.32 -16.42 -3.84
C GLU A 395 5.50 -17.69 -3.57
N LEU A 396 5.67 -18.30 -2.40
CA LEU A 396 4.96 -19.52 -2.04
C LEU A 396 3.44 -19.27 -1.97
N THR A 397 2.69 -20.25 -2.47
CA THR A 397 1.23 -20.36 -2.33
C THR A 397 0.88 -21.59 -1.50
N GLU A 398 -0.38 -21.75 -1.10
CA GLU A 398 -0.84 -22.93 -0.37
C GLU A 398 -0.57 -24.26 -1.11
N ARG A 399 -0.45 -24.23 -2.44
CA ARG A 399 -0.18 -25.41 -3.28
C ARG A 399 1.29 -25.82 -3.26
N ASP A 400 2.15 -25.02 -2.67
CA ASP A 400 3.59 -25.23 -2.63
C ASP A 400 4.05 -25.96 -1.37
N MET A 401 3.10 -26.48 -0.59
CA MET A 401 3.36 -27.26 0.61
C MET A 401 3.42 -28.77 0.31
N VAL A 402 4.22 -29.49 1.10
CA VAL A 402 4.42 -30.93 1.02
C VAL A 402 4.11 -31.55 2.38
N THR A 403 3.26 -32.57 2.39
CA THR A 403 2.95 -33.31 3.62
C THR A 403 4.01 -34.39 3.85
N VAL A 404 4.61 -34.40 5.05
CA VAL A 404 5.62 -35.38 5.46
C VAL A 404 5.22 -36.11 6.73
N ARG A 405 5.63 -37.36 6.89
CA ARG A 405 5.45 -38.14 8.12
C ARG A 405 6.48 -37.68 9.15
N ILE A 406 6.04 -37.38 10.37
CA ILE A 406 6.95 -36.92 11.43
C ILE A 406 7.90 -38.04 11.88
N ALA A 407 7.46 -39.30 11.82
CA ALA A 407 8.24 -40.45 12.29
C ALA A 407 9.58 -40.62 11.56
N ASP A 408 9.64 -40.40 10.25
CA ASP A 408 10.83 -40.65 9.42
C ASP A 408 11.13 -39.54 8.41
N SER A 409 10.39 -38.43 8.44
CA SER A 409 10.53 -37.28 7.53
C SER A 409 10.21 -37.58 6.05
N ALA A 410 9.65 -38.75 5.75
CA ALA A 410 9.32 -39.12 4.38
C ALA A 410 8.02 -38.42 3.91
N PRO A 411 7.92 -38.01 2.64
CA PRO A 411 6.69 -37.48 2.07
C PRO A 411 5.56 -38.53 2.10
N VAL A 412 4.32 -38.09 2.33
CA VAL A 412 3.13 -38.98 2.42
C VAL A 412 2.58 -39.37 1.04
N ALA A 413 2.74 -38.50 0.03
CA ALA A 413 2.31 -38.75 -1.34
C ALA A 413 3.20 -38.01 -2.36
N ASP A 414 3.27 -38.53 -3.59
CA ASP A 414 3.98 -37.90 -4.70
C ASP A 414 3.07 -36.86 -5.37
N HIS A 415 3.19 -35.60 -4.94
CA HIS A 415 2.52 -34.45 -5.56
C HIS A 415 3.41 -33.73 -6.59
N GLY A 416 4.45 -34.40 -7.10
CA GLY A 416 5.40 -33.81 -8.06
C GLY A 416 6.35 -32.77 -7.45
N ARG A 417 6.31 -32.56 -6.12
CA ARG A 417 7.17 -31.59 -5.40
C ARG A 417 7.90 -32.27 -4.24
N LYS A 418 9.19 -31.94 -4.11
CA LYS A 418 10.06 -32.45 -3.04
C LYS A 418 9.96 -31.56 -1.80
N PRO A 419 9.97 -32.13 -0.58
CA PRO A 419 10.03 -31.34 0.65
C PRO A 419 11.38 -30.61 0.78
N SER A 420 11.44 -29.55 1.59
CA SER A 420 12.70 -28.85 1.89
C SER A 420 13.77 -29.81 2.43
N ALA A 421 15.05 -29.54 2.13
CA ALA A 421 16.17 -30.30 2.68
C ALA A 421 16.22 -30.24 4.23
N GLU A 422 15.77 -29.13 4.81
CA GLU A 422 15.71 -28.85 6.25
C GLU A 422 14.54 -29.54 6.97
N THR A 423 13.75 -30.37 6.27
CA THR A 423 12.60 -31.08 6.85
C THR A 423 12.98 -31.93 8.07
N THR A 424 14.17 -32.54 8.07
CA THR A 424 14.66 -33.36 9.19
C THR A 424 14.88 -32.56 10.47
N ILE A 425 15.15 -31.25 10.37
CA ILE A 425 15.26 -30.34 11.51
C ILE A 425 13.88 -30.15 12.15
N HIS A 426 12.84 -29.96 11.33
CA HIS A 426 11.47 -29.75 11.81
C HIS A 426 10.90 -31.01 12.46
N THR A 427 11.11 -32.18 11.85
CA THR A 427 10.60 -33.44 12.41
C THR A 427 11.34 -33.84 13.69
N ALA A 428 12.63 -33.51 13.83
CA ALA A 428 13.37 -33.66 15.09
C ALA A 428 12.73 -32.86 16.24
N VAL A 429 12.33 -31.60 15.99
CA VAL A 429 11.57 -30.80 16.97
C VAL A 429 10.23 -31.45 17.27
N TYR A 430 9.47 -31.88 16.25
CA TYR A 430 8.16 -32.50 16.48
C TYR A 430 8.21 -33.85 17.21
N ARG A 431 9.28 -34.64 17.06
CA ARG A 431 9.46 -35.90 17.78
C ARG A 431 9.80 -35.70 19.26
N THR A 432 10.43 -34.57 19.60
CA THR A 432 10.96 -34.30 20.94
C THR A 432 10.16 -33.27 21.74
N ARG A 433 9.33 -32.47 21.07
CA ARG A 433 8.55 -31.37 21.67
C ARG A 433 7.08 -31.43 21.25
N PRO A 434 6.16 -30.96 22.12
CA PRO A 434 4.74 -30.82 21.80
C PRO A 434 4.44 -29.63 20.85
N ALA A 435 5.41 -29.20 20.03
CA ALA A 435 5.26 -28.08 19.11
C ALA A 435 4.22 -28.37 18.03
N GLN A 436 3.42 -27.36 17.68
CA GLN A 436 2.47 -27.38 16.57
C GLN A 436 3.00 -26.67 15.32
N ALA A 437 3.98 -25.78 15.46
CA ALA A 437 4.62 -25.14 14.32
C ALA A 437 6.14 -24.98 14.54
N VAL A 438 6.87 -24.96 13.43
CA VAL A 438 8.32 -24.76 13.40
C VAL A 438 8.66 -23.80 12.26
N VAL A 439 9.45 -22.78 12.57
CA VAL A 439 9.95 -21.76 11.65
C VAL A 439 11.48 -21.86 11.63
N HIS A 440 12.05 -22.14 10.47
CA HIS A 440 13.48 -22.11 10.23
C HIS A 440 13.81 -21.02 9.21
N ILE A 441 14.64 -20.06 9.64
CA ILE A 441 14.96 -18.85 8.89
C ILE A 441 16.45 -18.53 8.99
N HIS A 442 16.91 -17.68 8.08
CA HIS A 442 18.31 -17.34 7.85
C HIS A 442 18.54 -15.82 8.08
N PRO A 443 18.24 -15.29 9.28
CA PRO A 443 18.31 -13.86 9.52
C PRO A 443 19.77 -13.41 9.78
N PRO A 444 20.14 -12.17 9.43
CA PRO A 444 21.54 -11.75 9.31
C PRO A 444 22.31 -11.75 10.64
N PHE A 445 21.72 -11.24 11.72
CA PHE A 445 22.46 -11.01 12.98
C PHE A 445 22.69 -12.32 13.74
N ALA A 446 21.67 -13.16 13.89
CA ALA A 446 21.82 -14.45 14.54
C ALA A 446 22.76 -15.36 13.76
N THR A 447 22.66 -15.38 12.42
CA THR A 447 23.57 -16.18 11.57
C THR A 447 25.02 -15.71 11.67
N ALA A 448 25.24 -14.39 11.71
CA ALA A 448 26.58 -13.83 11.91
C ALA A 448 27.14 -14.15 13.30
N LEU A 449 26.34 -14.00 14.36
CA LEU A 449 26.76 -14.25 15.73
C LEU A 449 27.04 -15.74 16.00
N ALA A 450 26.27 -16.62 15.38
CA ALA A 450 26.50 -18.08 15.40
C ALA A 450 27.87 -18.45 14.86
N THR A 451 28.30 -17.79 13.78
CA THR A 451 29.60 -18.04 13.13
C THR A 451 30.77 -17.59 14.01
N ARG A 452 30.57 -16.57 14.86
CA ARG A 452 31.57 -16.10 15.83
C ARG A 452 31.68 -17.00 17.06
N SER A 453 30.58 -17.65 17.43
CA SER A 453 30.46 -18.44 18.66
C SER A 453 30.71 -19.94 18.45
N GLY A 454 30.48 -20.45 17.24
CA GLY A 454 30.65 -21.87 16.89
C GLY A 454 32.06 -22.19 16.40
N SER A 455 32.66 -23.26 16.93
CA SER A 455 33.84 -23.89 16.33
C SER A 455 33.41 -24.99 15.34
N PRO A 456 34.08 -25.18 14.19
CA PRO A 456 33.74 -26.23 13.24
C PRO A 456 33.68 -27.60 13.92
N GLY A 457 32.50 -28.23 13.92
CA GLY A 457 32.30 -29.60 14.38
C GLY A 457 31.99 -29.79 15.88
N THR A 458 31.84 -28.72 16.67
CA THR A 458 31.47 -28.83 18.10
C THR A 458 30.20 -28.04 18.42
N LEU A 459 29.31 -28.63 19.23
CA LEU A 459 28.16 -27.92 19.81
C LEU A 459 28.67 -26.81 20.75
N ALA A 460 28.18 -25.60 20.56
CA ALA A 460 28.46 -24.45 21.42
C ALA A 460 27.16 -23.92 22.06
N THR A 461 27.28 -22.93 22.93
CA THR A 461 26.13 -22.26 23.56
C THR A 461 26.30 -20.74 23.42
N LEU A 462 25.28 -20.10 22.86
CA LEU A 462 25.14 -18.66 22.84
C LEU A 462 24.39 -18.25 24.11
N ARG A 463 25.08 -17.57 25.02
CA ARG A 463 24.50 -17.04 26.26
C ARG A 463 24.22 -15.55 26.09
N ILE A 464 23.00 -15.13 26.38
CA ILE A 464 22.55 -13.73 26.35
C ILE A 464 21.90 -13.41 27.69
N THR A 465 22.30 -12.32 28.34
CA THR A 465 21.77 -11.90 29.65
C THR A 465 21.26 -10.47 29.60
N ASP A 466 20.40 -10.11 30.56
CA ASP A 466 20.05 -8.72 30.88
C ASP A 466 19.27 -7.96 29.78
N TYR A 467 18.55 -8.68 28.92
CA TYR A 467 17.63 -8.11 27.94
C TYR A 467 16.18 -8.54 28.19
N GLU A 468 15.26 -7.57 28.21
CA GLU A 468 13.82 -7.80 28.40
C GLU A 468 13.23 -8.76 27.35
N LEU A 469 13.78 -8.75 26.13
CA LEU A 469 13.36 -9.59 25.01
C LEU A 469 13.57 -11.10 25.26
N ILE A 470 14.38 -11.51 26.25
CA ILE A 470 14.57 -12.93 26.62
C ILE A 470 13.22 -13.59 26.97
N LYS A 471 12.30 -12.85 27.59
CA LYS A 471 10.95 -13.32 27.92
C LYS A 471 10.18 -13.81 26.68
N GLY A 472 10.42 -13.20 25.52
CA GLY A 472 9.79 -13.56 24.25
C GLY A 472 10.27 -14.89 23.66
N LEU A 473 11.42 -15.42 24.10
CA LEU A 473 11.87 -16.75 23.70
C LEU A 473 11.04 -17.85 24.36
N GLY A 474 10.39 -17.58 25.50
CA GLY A 474 9.66 -18.58 26.30
C GLY A 474 10.58 -19.56 27.02
N GLY A 475 10.13 -20.13 28.15
CA GLY A 475 10.94 -21.00 29.00
C GLY A 475 11.22 -20.41 30.38
N GLY A 476 12.32 -20.83 31.01
CA GLY A 476 12.67 -20.59 32.43
C GLY A 476 13.08 -19.16 32.79
N ASP A 477 14.29 -18.97 33.34
CA ASP A 477 14.76 -17.70 33.91
C ASP A 477 14.72 -16.56 32.86
N PRO A 478 13.90 -15.50 33.06
CA PRO A 478 13.79 -14.41 32.10
C PRO A 478 15.03 -13.52 32.03
N ALA A 479 16.02 -13.73 32.91
CA ALA A 479 17.26 -12.96 32.93
C ALA A 479 18.37 -13.54 32.04
N VAL A 480 18.26 -14.80 31.61
CA VAL A 480 19.32 -15.52 30.88
C VAL A 480 18.74 -16.42 29.80
N ALA A 481 19.20 -16.23 28.56
CA ALA A 481 18.96 -17.16 27.47
C ALA A 481 20.23 -17.99 27.16
N GLU A 482 20.14 -19.31 27.27
CA GLU A 482 21.17 -20.25 26.83
C GLU A 482 20.68 -21.00 25.60
N ILE A 483 21.23 -20.63 24.44
CA ILE A 483 20.75 -21.09 23.14
C ILE A 483 21.80 -22.02 22.52
N PRO A 484 21.47 -23.27 22.16
CA PRO A 484 22.42 -24.17 21.54
C PRO A 484 22.79 -23.71 20.13
N VAL A 485 24.08 -23.77 19.82
CA VAL A 485 24.64 -23.48 18.49
C VAL A 485 25.22 -24.77 17.91
N PHE A 486 24.46 -25.38 17.00
CA PHE A 486 24.83 -26.63 16.35
C PHE A 486 25.85 -26.40 15.23
N PRO A 487 26.78 -27.35 15.02
CA PRO A 487 27.63 -27.33 13.84
C PRO A 487 26.79 -27.54 12.57
N ASN A 488 27.15 -26.83 11.50
CA ASN A 488 26.54 -27.01 10.19
C ASN A 488 27.22 -28.16 9.45
N TRP A 489 26.41 -29.11 8.95
CA TRP A 489 26.88 -30.27 8.20
C TRP A 489 26.32 -30.23 6.77
N PRO A 490 27.08 -30.66 5.75
CA PRO A 490 26.55 -30.83 4.39
C PRO A 490 25.34 -31.78 4.35
N GLU A 491 25.35 -32.82 5.18
CA GLU A 491 24.24 -33.75 5.34
C GLU A 491 23.21 -33.22 6.34
N VAL A 492 22.23 -32.44 5.89
CA VAL A 492 21.15 -31.88 6.72
C VAL A 492 20.44 -32.91 7.63
N PRO A 493 20.22 -34.19 7.23
CA PRO A 493 19.71 -35.22 8.14
C PRO A 493 20.54 -35.44 9.40
N ARG A 494 21.87 -35.25 9.34
CA ARG A 494 22.76 -35.32 10.51
C ARG A 494 22.47 -34.18 11.49
N ILE A 495 22.23 -32.97 10.99
CA ILE A 495 21.85 -31.82 11.82
C ILE A 495 20.56 -32.15 12.59
N GLY A 496 19.55 -32.70 11.90
CA GLY A 496 18.30 -33.13 12.53
C GLY A 496 18.52 -34.18 13.63
N ALA A 497 19.38 -35.17 13.40
CA ALA A 497 19.71 -36.18 14.42
C ALA A 497 20.44 -35.61 15.65
N ASP A 498 21.38 -34.67 15.42
CA ASP A 498 22.09 -33.98 16.50
C ASP A 498 21.13 -33.12 17.35
N ILE A 499 20.18 -32.42 16.69
CA ILE A 499 19.12 -31.65 17.36
C ILE A 499 18.19 -32.55 18.17
N GLU A 500 17.72 -33.66 17.59
CA GLU A 500 16.84 -34.61 18.26
C GLU A 500 17.48 -35.16 19.54
N ARG A 501 18.73 -35.61 19.47
CA ARG A 501 19.48 -36.09 20.63
C ARG A 501 19.59 -35.00 21.70
N TYR A 502 19.99 -33.78 21.31
CA TYR A 502 20.12 -32.68 22.25
C TYR A 502 18.80 -32.35 22.96
N LEU A 503 17.69 -32.27 22.22
CA LEU A 503 16.38 -31.89 22.77
C LEU A 503 15.80 -32.97 23.70
N LEU A 504 16.14 -34.25 23.49
CA LEU A 504 15.83 -35.34 24.42
C LEU A 504 16.63 -35.23 25.72
N ASP A 505 17.92 -34.92 25.62
CA ASP A 505 18.82 -34.79 26.77
C ASP A 505 18.52 -33.51 27.59
N HIS A 506 17.92 -32.49 26.98
CA HIS A 506 17.69 -31.17 27.58
C HIS A 506 16.19 -30.77 27.53
N PRO A 507 15.30 -31.43 28.30
CA PRO A 507 13.85 -31.15 28.23
C PRO A 507 13.50 -29.69 28.57
N GLY A 508 14.35 -28.97 29.31
CA GLY A 508 14.18 -27.54 29.63
C GLY A 508 14.75 -26.57 28.60
N ALA A 509 15.31 -27.03 27.48
CA ALA A 509 15.86 -26.14 26.45
C ALA A 509 14.81 -25.14 25.93
N LEU A 510 15.25 -23.91 25.71
CA LEU A 510 14.44 -22.85 25.11
C LEU A 510 13.90 -23.30 23.75
N PRO A 511 12.72 -22.81 23.32
CA PRO A 511 12.10 -23.20 22.06
C PRO A 511 12.72 -22.53 20.82
N VAL A 512 14.05 -22.37 20.86
CA VAL A 512 14.89 -21.79 19.81
C VAL A 512 16.24 -22.50 19.77
N LEU A 513 16.84 -22.59 18.59
CA LEU A 513 18.20 -23.07 18.37
C LEU A 513 18.85 -22.37 17.19
N VAL A 514 20.17 -22.47 17.10
CA VAL A 514 20.97 -21.84 16.05
C VAL A 514 21.86 -22.89 15.40
N ILE A 515 22.08 -22.78 14.09
CA ILE A 515 23.01 -23.62 13.33
C ILE A 515 24.08 -22.69 12.71
N ALA A 516 25.34 -22.92 13.05
CA ALA A 516 26.45 -22.02 12.72
C ALA A 516 26.61 -21.81 11.21
N GLY A 517 26.48 -20.57 10.74
CA GLY A 517 26.57 -20.23 9.31
C GLY A 517 25.43 -20.79 8.46
N HIS A 518 24.29 -21.13 9.07
CA HIS A 518 23.13 -21.69 8.38
C HIS A 518 21.86 -20.90 8.71
N GLY A 519 21.49 -20.78 9.98
CA GLY A 519 20.25 -20.07 10.36
C GLY A 519 19.78 -20.42 11.77
N ILE A 520 18.55 -20.06 12.07
CA ILE A 520 17.90 -20.31 13.36
C ILE A 520 16.62 -21.11 13.16
N THR A 521 16.25 -21.89 14.17
CA THR A 521 14.97 -22.62 14.22
C THR A 521 14.26 -22.27 15.51
N ALA A 522 13.00 -21.86 15.39
CA ALA A 522 12.10 -21.61 16.51
C ALA A 522 10.84 -22.46 16.36
N TRP A 523 10.20 -22.80 17.48
CA TRP A 523 8.97 -23.58 17.47
C TRP A 523 7.97 -23.09 18.50
N GLY A 524 6.70 -23.44 18.34
CA GLY A 524 5.64 -23.00 19.25
C GLY A 524 4.33 -23.79 19.15
N ASP A 525 3.38 -23.36 19.97
CA ASP A 525 2.01 -23.90 20.07
C ASP A 525 1.16 -23.54 18.84
N ASP A 526 1.61 -22.55 18.07
CA ASP A 526 1.07 -22.16 16.77
C ASP A 526 2.17 -21.46 15.93
N LEU A 527 1.83 -21.11 14.68
CA LEU A 527 2.75 -20.42 13.76
C LEU A 527 3.17 -19.03 14.26
N ALA A 528 2.27 -18.29 14.89
CA ALA A 528 2.55 -16.94 15.37
C ALA A 528 3.60 -16.98 16.49
N GLN A 529 3.42 -17.88 17.46
CA GLN A 529 4.36 -18.07 18.56
C GLN A 529 5.74 -18.56 18.06
N ALA A 530 5.77 -19.46 17.08
CA ALA A 530 7.03 -19.90 16.49
C ALA A 530 7.76 -18.75 15.76
N ARG A 531 7.03 -17.90 15.02
CA ARG A 531 7.55 -16.70 14.38
C ARG A 531 8.08 -15.70 15.42
N ASP A 532 7.28 -15.39 16.44
CA ASP A 532 7.62 -14.38 17.45
C ASP A 532 8.89 -14.72 18.22
N ARG A 533 9.10 -16.00 18.52
CA ARG A 533 10.34 -16.49 19.12
C ARG A 533 11.55 -16.30 18.21
N ALA A 534 11.39 -16.54 16.91
CA ALA A 534 12.45 -16.29 15.93
C ALA A 534 12.77 -14.79 15.82
N GLU A 535 11.75 -13.93 15.86
CA GLU A 535 11.90 -12.46 15.88
C GLU A 535 12.64 -11.98 17.13
N CYS A 536 12.25 -12.47 18.31
CA CYS A 536 12.91 -12.13 19.57
C CYS A 536 14.37 -12.55 19.56
N LEU A 537 14.69 -13.74 19.04
CA LEU A 537 16.06 -14.21 18.93
C LEU A 537 16.90 -13.34 17.99
N GLU A 538 16.36 -12.99 16.82
CA GLU A 538 17.08 -12.13 15.88
C GLU A 538 17.30 -10.73 16.45
N ALA A 539 16.29 -10.14 17.09
CA ALA A 539 16.40 -8.82 17.73
C ALA A 539 17.44 -8.82 18.87
N LEU A 540 17.48 -9.88 19.69
CA LEU A 540 18.52 -10.06 20.71
C LEU A 540 19.92 -10.13 20.06
N CYS A 541 20.07 -10.92 19.00
CA CYS A 541 21.35 -11.05 18.28
C CYS A 541 21.77 -9.72 17.62
N GLU A 542 20.81 -8.94 17.12
CA GLU A 542 21.05 -7.60 16.57
C GLU A 542 21.58 -6.65 17.64
N LEU A 543 20.91 -6.57 18.80
CA LEU A 543 21.34 -5.74 19.92
C LEU A 543 22.75 -6.11 20.39
N VAL A 544 23.04 -7.40 20.57
CA VAL A 544 24.37 -7.88 20.94
C VAL A 544 25.41 -7.52 19.88
N SER A 545 25.07 -7.68 18.59
CA SER A 545 25.99 -7.37 17.48
C SER A 545 26.30 -5.88 17.36
N ARG A 546 25.30 -5.01 17.57
CA ARG A 546 25.43 -3.55 17.43
C ARG A 546 26.08 -2.88 18.65
N THR A 547 25.85 -3.39 19.84
CA THR A 547 26.43 -2.82 21.08
C THR A 547 27.91 -3.20 21.25
N GLY A 548 28.42 -4.14 20.46
CA GLY A 548 29.82 -4.54 20.48
C GLY A 548 30.29 -5.15 21.80
N SER A 549 29.37 -5.45 22.74
CA SER A 549 29.70 -5.96 24.06
C SER A 549 30.36 -7.34 23.94
N PRO A 550 31.65 -7.49 24.29
CA PRO A 550 32.28 -8.80 24.42
C PRO A 550 31.75 -9.54 25.66
N ALA A 551 31.09 -8.81 26.58
CA ALA A 551 30.69 -9.24 27.91
C ALA A 551 29.27 -9.81 27.95
N ALA A 552 28.83 -10.54 26.93
CA ALA A 552 27.67 -11.45 27.02
C ALA A 552 27.93 -12.62 28.01
N PHE A 553 29.09 -12.63 28.67
CA PHE A 553 29.54 -13.62 29.65
C PHE A 553 30.21 -12.91 30.83
N ALA A 554 29.44 -12.50 31.85
CA ALA A 554 30.01 -12.15 33.15
C ALA A 554 29.17 -12.78 34.29
N PRO A 555 29.79 -13.34 35.34
CA PRO A 555 29.08 -13.75 36.56
C PRO A 555 28.45 -12.54 37.25
N ARG A 556 27.36 -12.80 37.96
CA ARG A 556 26.34 -11.85 38.44
C ARG A 556 26.77 -10.77 39.46
N ASP A 557 28.05 -10.45 39.60
CA ASP A 557 28.55 -9.69 40.78
C ASP A 557 29.22 -8.34 40.51
N ASP A 558 29.20 -7.79 39.29
CA ASP A 558 29.66 -6.41 39.08
C ASP A 558 28.56 -5.52 38.49
N PHE A 559 28.18 -4.51 39.30
CA PHE A 559 27.12 -3.54 39.01
C PHE A 559 27.39 -2.72 37.76
N LEU A 560 26.35 -2.50 36.95
CA LEU A 560 26.31 -1.46 35.94
C LEU A 560 25.16 -0.49 36.25
N GLU A 561 25.53 0.70 36.72
CA GLU A 561 24.64 1.85 36.85
C GLU A 561 24.38 2.44 35.46
N ILE A 562 23.11 2.65 35.09
CA ILE A 562 22.73 3.39 33.87
C ILE A 562 21.65 4.42 34.24
N GLY A 563 22.03 5.70 34.19
CA GLY A 563 21.15 6.88 34.26
C GLY A 563 21.95 8.16 33.97
N PRO A 564 21.38 9.18 33.28
CA PRO A 564 22.13 10.37 32.89
C PRO A 564 22.35 11.30 34.09
N THR A 565 23.51 11.95 34.16
CA THR A 565 23.72 13.15 35.01
C THR A 565 23.07 14.37 34.39
#